data_AF-A0A497T588-F1
#
_entry.id   AF-A0A497T588-F1
#
_cell.length_a   1.000
_cell.length_b   1.000
_cell.length_c   1.000
_cell.angle_alpha   90.00
_cell.angle_beta   90.00
_cell.angle_gamma   90.00
#
_symmetry.space_group_name_H-M   'P 1'
#
loop_
_entity.id
_entity.type
_entity.pdbx_description
1 polymer ?
#
loop_
_entity_poly.entity_id
_entity_poly.type
_entity_poly.pdbx_seq_one_letter_code
_entity_poly.pdbx_strand_id
1 'polypeptide(L)'
;MKWRYILVGVVAILFFATAGASATTTKVKWDGSGVVNVKWNSDDDAKMTFYTGGNEIKGRIIMEDMNDNPYGYGVDTSDVKVSAKVKNGGEIEYWFKRTDSYKPMYGGAGQEVYTYIGSDNKAKFKWHSWSNYAQYRSCNYGWQNDNQIVAKGDHYIYHSFYVNKNNGASIEIGADGKTELTIMNEDHWGKSFKFGKGCGCYTNAKVTIDGSGFFNQVATAKHHLETDTGIEIDGNAYYQVYAEFADGFHFGNFALEGS
;
A
#
# COMPACT_ATOMS: atom_id res chain seq x y z
N MET A 1 -9.42 2.93 25.81
CA MET A 1 -9.59 3.30 24.39
C MET A 1 -10.23 4.69 24.31
N LYS A 2 -9.47 5.71 23.89
CA LYS A 2 -9.99 7.06 23.65
C LYS A 2 -10.40 7.17 22.18
N TRP A 3 -11.66 7.50 21.93
CA TRP A 3 -12.18 7.66 20.57
C TRP A 3 -12.10 9.12 20.15
N ARG A 4 -11.51 9.40 18.98
CA ARG A 4 -11.58 10.70 18.32
C ARG A 4 -12.33 10.55 17.00
N TYR A 5 -13.52 11.14 16.93
CA TYR A 5 -14.32 11.22 15.70
C TYR A 5 -14.16 12.59 15.09
N ILE A 6 -13.66 12.65 13.85
CA ILE A 6 -13.48 13.90 13.13
C ILE A 6 -14.24 13.83 11.81
N LEU A 7 -15.20 14.73 11.65
CA LEU A 7 -15.97 14.94 10.43
C LEU A 7 -15.44 16.23 9.79
N VAL A 8 -14.97 16.15 8.54
CA VAL A 8 -14.36 17.27 7.84
C VAL A 8 -15.23 17.70 6.67
N GLY A 9 -15.55 18.99 6.61
CA GLY A 9 -16.05 19.67 5.42
C GLY A 9 -14.96 20.57 4.82
N VAL A 10 -14.33 20.10 3.75
CA VAL A 10 -13.48 20.77 2.73
C VAL A 10 -12.31 21.69 3.18
N VAL A 11 -11.14 21.42 2.57
CA VAL A 11 -9.77 21.95 2.84
C VAL A 11 -9.37 21.87 4.31
N ALA A 12 -8.92 20.68 4.71
CA ALA A 12 -8.27 20.48 6.00
C ALA A 12 -6.93 19.77 5.81
N ILE A 13 -5.86 20.45 6.23
CA ILE A 13 -4.60 19.80 6.55
C ILE A 13 -4.73 19.31 7.98
N LEU A 14 -4.86 18.00 8.18
CA LEU A 14 -4.98 17.41 9.51
C LEU A 14 -3.66 16.75 9.90
N PHE A 15 -3.00 17.34 10.90
CA PHE A 15 -1.87 16.73 11.56
C PHE A 15 -2.35 15.99 12.81
N PHE A 16 -2.19 14.66 12.84
CA PHE A 16 -2.41 13.85 14.02
C PHE A 16 -1.07 13.32 14.52
N ALA A 17 -0.51 13.98 15.54
CA ALA A 17 0.46 13.35 16.41
C ALA A 17 -0.30 12.68 17.56
N THR A 18 -0.27 11.36 17.63
CA THR A 18 -0.54 10.66 18.89
C THR A 18 0.75 10.70 19.69
N ALA A 19 0.62 11.04 20.96
CA ALA A 19 1.68 10.94 21.95
C ALA A 19 0.96 10.50 23.23
N GLY A 20 1.15 9.24 23.64
CA GLY A 20 0.60 8.79 24.91
C GLY A 20 0.54 7.28 25.08
N ALA A 21 0.79 6.85 26.32
CA ALA A 21 0.84 5.46 26.80
C ALA A 21 -0.50 4.68 26.77
N SER A 22 -1.38 4.92 25.79
CA SER A 22 -2.67 4.25 25.70
C SER A 22 -3.10 4.08 24.26
N ALA A 23 -3.67 2.91 23.93
CA ALA A 23 -4.19 2.61 22.60
C ALA A 23 -5.05 3.74 22.04
N THR A 24 -4.69 4.22 20.85
CA THR A 24 -5.38 5.32 20.17
C THR A 24 -5.96 4.87 18.84
N THR A 25 -7.20 5.28 18.59
CA THR A 25 -7.88 5.06 17.31
C THR A 25 -8.34 6.40 16.76
N THR A 26 -7.82 6.75 15.59
CA THR A 26 -8.21 7.97 14.86
C THR A 26 -9.00 7.59 13.62
N LYS A 27 -10.21 8.14 13.48
CA LYS A 27 -11.10 7.91 12.34
C LYS A 27 -11.40 9.23 11.64
N VAL A 28 -11.04 9.30 10.35
CA VAL A 28 -11.33 10.46 9.50
C VAL A 28 -12.25 10.01 8.37
N LYS A 29 -13.32 10.77 8.13
CA LYS A 29 -14.25 10.59 7.01
C LYS A 29 -14.38 11.90 6.24
N TRP A 30 -14.49 11.81 4.92
CA TRP A 30 -14.71 12.96 4.05
C TRP A 30 -15.65 12.60 2.90
N ASP A 31 -16.40 13.59 2.45
CA ASP A 31 -17.29 13.55 1.29
C ASP A 31 -17.47 14.99 0.81
N GLY A 32 -16.94 15.32 -0.37
CA GLY A 32 -16.92 16.70 -0.85
C GLY A 32 -15.92 16.92 -1.98
N SER A 33 -15.33 18.11 -2.03
CA SER A 33 -14.33 18.50 -3.03
C SER A 33 -13.06 19.04 -2.36
N GLY A 34 -12.03 19.34 -3.14
CA GLY A 34 -10.78 19.92 -2.66
C GLY A 34 -9.78 18.86 -2.25
N VAL A 35 -9.12 19.05 -1.10
CA VAL A 35 -7.99 18.23 -0.65
C VAL A 35 -8.19 17.73 0.78
N VAL A 36 -7.82 16.48 1.00
CA VAL A 36 -7.62 15.87 2.33
C VAL A 36 -6.18 15.39 2.41
N ASN A 37 -5.43 15.93 3.37
CA ASN A 37 -4.07 15.50 3.69
C ASN A 37 -4.01 15.08 5.17
N VAL A 38 -3.64 13.83 5.40
CA VAL A 38 -3.57 13.20 6.72
C VAL A 38 -2.14 12.73 6.94
N LYS A 39 -1.55 13.18 8.04
CA LYS A 39 -0.28 12.66 8.55
C LYS A 39 -0.52 12.04 9.91
N TRP A 40 -0.05 10.82 10.08
CA TRP A 40 -0.18 10.03 11.30
C TRP A 40 1.17 9.42 11.69
N ASN A 41 1.44 9.42 12.99
CA ASN A 41 2.55 8.69 13.59
C ASN A 41 1.96 7.81 14.70
N SER A 42 2.39 6.55 14.77
CA SER A 42 2.19 5.64 15.91
C SER A 42 3.45 5.70 16.74
N ASP A 43 3.57 6.73 17.58
CA ASP A 43 4.78 7.05 18.36
C ASP A 43 6.09 6.85 17.55
N ASP A 44 6.90 5.84 17.88
CA ASP A 44 8.12 5.45 17.15
C ASP A 44 7.96 4.20 16.26
N ASP A 45 6.80 3.55 16.25
CA ASP A 45 6.56 2.27 15.56
C ASP A 45 6.25 2.38 14.08
N ALA A 46 5.47 3.39 13.68
CA ALA A 46 5.10 3.59 12.27
C ALA A 46 4.73 5.05 11.93
N LYS A 47 4.83 5.36 10.63
CA LYS A 47 4.36 6.62 10.04
C LYS A 47 3.47 6.36 8.83
N MET A 48 2.47 7.20 8.65
CA MET A 48 1.59 7.17 7.50
C MET A 48 1.28 8.58 6.99
N THR A 49 1.40 8.76 5.68
CA THR A 49 0.89 9.94 4.98
C THR A 49 -0.16 9.49 3.98
N PHE A 50 -1.30 10.16 3.98
CA PHE A 50 -2.36 9.95 3.00
C PHE A 50 -2.80 11.29 2.44
N TYR A 51 -2.93 11.34 1.12
CA TYR A 51 -3.44 12.49 0.40
C TYR A 51 -4.52 12.05 -0.59
N THR A 52 -5.55 12.87 -0.72
CA THR A 52 -6.46 12.79 -1.86
C THR A 52 -6.95 14.18 -2.25
N GLY A 53 -7.01 14.43 -3.55
CA GLY A 53 -7.42 15.72 -4.11
C GLY A 53 -8.30 15.52 -5.34
N GLY A 54 -9.29 16.41 -5.55
CA GLY A 54 -10.14 16.37 -6.73
C GLY A 54 -11.46 17.13 -6.59
N ASN A 55 -12.26 17.10 -7.65
CA ASN A 55 -13.56 17.77 -7.70
C ASN A 55 -14.63 17.05 -6.86
N GLU A 56 -14.58 15.72 -6.84
CA GLU A 56 -15.44 14.87 -6.02
C GLU A 56 -14.59 13.82 -5.31
N ILE A 57 -14.26 14.06 -4.04
CA ILE A 57 -13.51 13.14 -3.18
C ILE A 57 -14.41 12.56 -2.09
N LYS A 58 -14.26 11.26 -1.82
CA LYS A 58 -14.95 10.60 -0.71
C LYS A 58 -14.13 9.47 -0.15
N GLY A 59 -14.13 9.33 1.16
CA GLY A 59 -13.43 8.22 1.77
C GLY A 59 -13.48 8.18 3.28
N ARG A 60 -12.73 7.21 3.80
CA ARG A 60 -12.51 6.98 5.21
C ARG A 60 -11.11 6.42 5.39
N ILE A 61 -10.43 6.88 6.43
CA ILE A 61 -9.22 6.25 6.96
C ILE A 61 -9.38 6.01 8.46
N ILE A 62 -8.94 4.83 8.90
CA ILE A 62 -8.87 4.40 10.29
C ILE A 62 -7.41 4.12 10.56
N MET A 63 -6.86 4.74 11.60
CA MET A 63 -5.48 4.56 12.04
C MET A 63 -5.50 4.18 13.52
N GLU A 64 -4.85 3.08 13.84
CA GLU A 64 -4.83 2.48 15.17
C GLU A 64 -3.39 2.24 15.59
N ASP A 65 -3.06 2.79 16.75
CA ASP A 65 -1.90 2.44 17.56
C ASP A 65 -2.44 1.62 18.74
N MET A 66 -2.05 0.35 18.81
CA MET A 66 -2.64 -0.60 19.74
C MET A 66 -2.07 -0.50 21.15
N ASN A 67 -0.90 0.11 21.36
CA ASN A 67 -0.21 0.16 22.66
C ASN A 67 -0.24 -1.21 23.38
N ASP A 68 0.06 -2.27 22.63
CA ASP A 68 -0.09 -3.67 23.05
C ASP A 68 1.26 -4.32 23.39
N ASN A 69 2.37 -3.71 23.00
CA ASN A 69 3.74 -4.14 23.21
C ASN A 69 3.88 -5.67 23.23
N PRO A 70 3.64 -6.34 22.09
CA PRO A 70 3.56 -7.79 22.06
C PRO A 70 4.88 -8.40 22.55
N TYR A 71 4.77 -9.34 23.50
CA TYR A 71 5.91 -10.00 24.14
C TYR A 71 6.87 -9.06 24.90
N GLY A 72 6.51 -7.80 25.15
CA GLY A 72 7.33 -6.85 25.89
C GLY A 72 8.54 -6.32 25.11
N TYR A 73 8.51 -6.36 23.78
CA TYR A 73 9.61 -5.94 22.92
C TYR A 73 9.79 -4.44 22.73
N GLY A 74 8.90 -3.64 23.30
CA GLY A 74 8.89 -2.18 23.20
C GLY A 74 8.45 -1.65 21.84
N VAL A 75 7.71 -2.44 21.05
CA VAL A 75 7.19 -2.03 19.73
C VAL A 75 5.71 -2.36 19.68
N ASP A 76 4.87 -1.38 19.41
CA ASP A 76 3.41 -1.55 19.35
C ASP A 76 2.94 -1.97 17.96
N THR A 77 1.75 -2.56 17.92
CA THR A 77 1.06 -2.87 16.67
C THR A 77 0.43 -1.61 16.09
N SER A 78 0.73 -1.32 14.82
CA SER A 78 0.11 -0.26 14.03
C SER A 78 -0.82 -0.86 12.95
N ASP A 79 -2.04 -0.36 12.82
CA ASP A 79 -3.03 -0.82 11.84
C ASP A 79 -3.71 0.38 11.15
N VAL A 80 -3.59 0.45 9.82
CA VAL A 80 -4.18 1.50 9.00
C VAL A 80 -5.05 0.90 7.91
N LYS A 81 -6.34 1.28 7.89
CA LYS A 81 -7.32 0.90 6.87
C LYS A 81 -7.86 2.12 6.16
N VAL A 82 -7.68 2.18 4.85
CA VAL A 82 -8.15 3.29 4.00
C VAL A 82 -9.10 2.78 2.91
N SER A 83 -10.12 3.59 2.62
CA SER A 83 -10.99 3.47 1.45
C SER A 83 -11.25 4.86 0.92
N ALA A 84 -10.68 5.18 -0.23
CA ALA A 84 -10.78 6.48 -0.88
C ALA A 84 -11.24 6.34 -2.32
N LYS A 85 -11.93 7.36 -2.81
CA LYS A 85 -12.26 7.50 -4.23
C LYS A 85 -12.24 8.98 -4.63
N VAL A 86 -11.84 9.23 -5.86
CA VAL A 86 -12.00 10.51 -6.55
C VAL A 86 -12.86 10.30 -7.80
N LYS A 87 -13.58 11.34 -8.23
CA LYS A 87 -14.31 11.39 -9.50
C LYS A 87 -14.12 12.76 -10.15
N ASN A 88 -14.36 12.81 -11.46
CA ASN A 88 -14.19 13.99 -12.31
C ASN A 88 -12.78 14.57 -12.21
N GLY A 89 -11.79 13.68 -12.18
CA GLY A 89 -10.38 14.04 -12.08
C GLY A 89 -9.90 14.21 -10.64
N GLY A 90 -8.69 13.73 -10.39
CA GLY A 90 -8.04 13.86 -9.10
C GLY A 90 -6.94 12.83 -8.89
N GLU A 91 -6.42 12.81 -7.66
CA GLU A 91 -5.32 11.94 -7.27
C GLU A 91 -5.51 11.38 -5.86
N ILE A 92 -4.87 10.24 -5.63
CA ILE A 92 -4.77 9.56 -4.34
C ILE A 92 -3.31 9.17 -4.15
N GLU A 93 -2.74 9.53 -3.00
CA GLU A 93 -1.39 9.15 -2.61
C GLU A 93 -1.43 8.55 -1.20
N TYR A 94 -0.72 7.45 -1.00
CA TYR A 94 -0.64 6.73 0.25
C TYR A 94 0.78 6.28 0.50
N TRP A 95 1.26 6.51 1.71
CA TRP A 95 2.57 6.11 2.16
C TRP A 95 2.49 5.56 3.57
N PHE A 96 3.06 4.38 3.79
CA PHE A 96 3.20 3.81 5.13
C PHE A 96 4.62 3.29 5.30
N LYS A 97 5.20 3.60 6.46
CA LYS A 97 6.55 3.20 6.82
C LYS A 97 6.57 2.65 8.24
N ARG A 98 7.08 1.42 8.38
CA ARG A 98 7.43 0.85 9.68
C ARG A 98 8.72 1.50 10.17
N THR A 99 8.69 2.12 11.35
CA THR A 99 9.83 2.87 11.90
C THR A 99 10.52 2.18 13.07
N ASP A 100 9.90 1.20 13.74
CA ASP A 100 10.57 0.37 14.73
C ASP A 100 10.33 -1.15 14.62
N SER A 101 11.18 -1.92 15.29
CA SER A 101 11.32 -3.37 15.17
C SER A 101 12.09 -3.97 16.35
N TYR A 102 11.75 -5.19 16.75
CA TYR A 102 12.60 -5.99 17.62
C TYR A 102 13.76 -6.61 16.84
N LYS A 103 14.78 -5.79 16.61
CA LYS A 103 15.96 -6.09 15.77
C LYS A 103 16.69 -7.40 16.10
N PRO A 104 16.86 -7.81 17.37
CA PRO A 104 17.63 -9.01 17.70
C PRO A 104 17.14 -10.29 17.00
N MET A 105 15.84 -10.37 16.68
CA MET A 105 15.24 -11.57 16.10
C MET A 105 14.63 -11.34 14.70
N TYR A 106 14.06 -10.16 14.44
CA TYR A 106 13.23 -9.95 13.25
C TYR A 106 13.82 -8.99 12.21
N GLY A 107 15.06 -8.54 12.41
CA GLY A 107 15.72 -7.60 11.50
C GLY A 107 15.26 -6.15 11.71
N GLY A 108 15.74 -5.26 10.85
CA GLY A 108 15.52 -3.82 10.98
C GLY A 108 14.16 -3.37 10.45
N ALA A 109 13.64 -2.28 11.04
CA ALA A 109 12.57 -1.47 10.47
C ALA A 109 13.00 -0.75 9.18
N GLY A 110 12.07 -0.01 8.57
CA GLY A 110 12.28 0.73 7.33
C GLY A 110 11.51 0.18 6.14
N GLN A 111 10.72 -0.89 6.32
CA GLN A 111 9.78 -1.38 5.32
C GLN A 111 8.80 -0.27 4.95
N GLU A 112 8.59 -0.09 3.66
CA GLU A 112 7.86 1.04 3.12
C GLU A 112 6.96 0.59 1.97
N VAL A 113 5.69 0.96 2.07
CA VAL A 113 4.72 0.86 0.96
C VAL A 113 4.35 2.25 0.49
N TYR A 114 4.26 2.42 -0.82
CA TYR A 114 3.86 3.67 -1.46
C TYR A 114 2.87 3.37 -2.57
N THR A 115 1.87 4.23 -2.71
CA THR A 115 0.93 4.20 -3.83
C THR A 115 0.61 5.61 -4.28
N TYR A 116 0.66 5.84 -5.57
CA TYR A 116 0.12 7.02 -6.24
C TYR A 116 -0.87 6.58 -7.32
N ILE A 117 -2.00 7.27 -7.41
CA ILE A 117 -2.98 7.11 -8.48
C ILE A 117 -3.40 8.50 -8.93
N GLY A 118 -3.07 8.87 -10.16
CA GLY A 118 -3.59 10.05 -10.84
C GLY A 118 -4.56 9.63 -11.94
N SER A 119 -5.68 10.35 -12.08
CA SER A 119 -6.68 10.04 -13.11
C SER A 119 -7.47 11.28 -13.47
N ASP A 120 -7.77 11.47 -14.76
CA ASP A 120 -8.63 12.55 -15.26
C ASP A 120 -10.14 12.30 -15.02
N ASN A 121 -10.51 11.07 -14.66
CA ASN A 121 -11.88 10.66 -14.45
C ASN A 121 -12.08 10.11 -13.05
N LYS A 122 -11.60 8.90 -12.73
CA LYS A 122 -11.92 8.23 -11.47
C LYS A 122 -10.78 7.36 -10.99
N ALA A 123 -10.37 7.56 -9.73
CA ALA A 123 -9.53 6.63 -9.00
C ALA A 123 -10.24 6.07 -7.75
N LYS A 124 -9.91 4.84 -7.38
CA LYS A 124 -10.29 4.20 -6.11
C LYS A 124 -9.08 3.53 -5.49
N PHE A 125 -8.99 3.64 -4.18
CA PHE A 125 -7.95 3.00 -3.38
C PHE A 125 -8.57 2.38 -2.14
N LYS A 126 -8.30 1.10 -1.91
CA LYS A 126 -8.68 0.38 -0.69
C LYS A 126 -7.49 -0.42 -0.21
N TRP A 127 -6.97 -0.07 0.95
CA TRP A 127 -5.72 -0.64 1.43
C TRP A 127 -5.75 -0.86 2.93
N HIS A 128 -5.05 -1.90 3.37
CA HIS A 128 -4.85 -2.22 4.76
C HIS A 128 -3.36 -2.47 5.00
N SER A 129 -2.73 -1.59 5.77
CA SER A 129 -1.34 -1.75 6.22
C SER A 129 -1.33 -2.09 7.70
N TRP A 130 -0.47 -3.02 8.07
CA TRP A 130 -0.29 -3.48 9.43
C TRP A 130 1.20 -3.66 9.71
N SER A 131 1.68 -3.29 10.89
CA SER A 131 3.04 -3.59 11.32
C SER A 131 3.14 -3.81 12.81
N ASN A 132 4.19 -4.51 13.24
CA ASN A 132 4.53 -4.69 14.66
C ASN A 132 6.04 -4.92 14.86
N TYR A 133 6.41 -5.40 16.05
CA TYR A 133 7.78 -5.80 16.41
C TYR A 133 8.50 -6.73 15.41
N ALA A 134 7.77 -7.55 14.63
CA ALA A 134 8.34 -8.53 13.72
C ALA A 134 8.38 -8.04 12.26
N GLN A 135 7.31 -7.44 11.77
CA GLN A 135 7.13 -7.29 10.32
C GLN A 135 6.16 -6.19 9.92
N TYR A 136 6.17 -5.90 8.61
CA TYR A 136 5.12 -5.18 7.89
C TYR A 136 4.29 -6.19 7.09
N ARG A 137 2.97 -5.95 7.02
CA ARG A 137 2.03 -6.69 6.17
C ARG A 137 0.98 -5.78 5.57
N SER A 138 0.61 -6.01 4.32
CA SER A 138 -0.60 -5.46 3.71
C SER A 138 -1.64 -6.55 3.45
N CYS A 139 -2.31 -7.04 4.49
CA CYS A 139 -3.30 -8.11 4.31
C CYS A 139 -4.63 -7.55 3.77
N ASN A 140 -4.77 -7.43 2.45
CA ASN A 140 -6.03 -6.97 1.83
C ASN A 140 -7.08 -8.09 1.74
N TYR A 141 -6.66 -9.35 1.87
CA TYR A 141 -7.57 -10.49 2.00
C TYR A 141 -8.54 -10.32 3.19
N GLY A 142 -9.84 -10.55 2.97
CA GLY A 142 -10.88 -10.33 3.98
C GLY A 142 -11.30 -8.85 4.16
N TRP A 143 -10.53 -7.90 3.64
CA TRP A 143 -10.88 -6.47 3.60
C TRP A 143 -11.44 -6.05 2.24
N GLN A 144 -10.75 -6.40 1.16
CA GLN A 144 -11.15 -6.16 -0.22
C GLN A 144 -10.63 -7.34 -1.07
N ASN A 145 -11.53 -8.13 -1.64
CA ASN A 145 -11.17 -9.40 -2.30
C ASN A 145 -10.44 -9.23 -3.63
N ASP A 146 -10.69 -8.15 -4.35
CA ASP A 146 -10.08 -7.84 -5.64
C ASP A 146 -10.07 -6.31 -5.85
N ASN A 147 -9.23 -5.83 -6.76
CA ASN A 147 -9.27 -4.46 -7.28
C ASN A 147 -9.10 -3.40 -6.18
N GLN A 148 -8.05 -3.56 -5.37
CA GLN A 148 -7.66 -2.58 -4.36
C GLN A 148 -7.35 -1.22 -4.97
N ILE A 149 -6.81 -1.22 -6.19
CA ILE A 149 -6.50 -0.03 -6.99
C ILE A 149 -7.33 -0.10 -8.27
N VAL A 150 -8.12 0.95 -8.54
CA VAL A 150 -8.88 1.08 -9.80
C VAL A 150 -8.74 2.49 -10.32
N ALA A 151 -8.43 2.65 -11.60
CA ALA A 151 -8.40 3.93 -12.29
C ALA A 151 -9.21 3.88 -13.59
N LYS A 152 -9.72 5.03 -14.05
CA LYS A 152 -10.46 5.17 -15.31
C LYS A 152 -10.07 6.45 -16.05
N GLY A 153 -10.35 6.51 -17.35
CA GLY A 153 -9.90 7.61 -18.21
C GLY A 153 -8.39 7.55 -18.40
N ASP A 154 -7.76 8.67 -18.70
CA ASP A 154 -6.31 8.75 -18.75
C ASP A 154 -5.76 8.75 -17.32
N HIS A 155 -4.88 7.81 -17.02
CA HIS A 155 -4.43 7.57 -15.66
C HIS A 155 -2.99 7.07 -15.56
N TYR A 156 -2.42 7.31 -14.37
CA TYR A 156 -1.13 6.80 -13.96
C TYR A 156 -1.26 6.17 -12.57
N ILE A 157 -0.73 4.96 -12.42
CA ILE A 157 -0.67 4.22 -11.16
C ILE A 157 0.78 3.87 -10.91
N TYR A 158 1.29 4.19 -9.72
CA TYR A 158 2.55 3.66 -9.22
C TYR A 158 2.31 3.06 -7.84
N HIS A 159 2.76 1.83 -7.64
CA HIS A 159 2.69 1.13 -6.36
C HIS A 159 4.01 0.44 -6.08
N SER A 160 4.53 0.54 -4.87
CA SER A 160 5.79 -0.09 -4.51
C SER A 160 5.84 -0.56 -3.07
N PHE A 161 6.53 -1.66 -2.85
CA PHE A 161 6.87 -2.16 -1.53
C PHE A 161 8.34 -2.57 -1.48
N TYR A 162 9.08 -1.92 -0.58
CA TYR A 162 10.50 -2.14 -0.39
C TYR A 162 10.80 -2.41 1.07
N VAL A 163 11.57 -3.47 1.33
CA VAL A 163 12.02 -3.82 2.67
C VAL A 163 13.39 -3.22 2.98
N ASN A 164 14.16 -2.92 1.93
CA ASN A 164 15.36 -2.10 1.94
C ASN A 164 15.70 -1.70 0.49
N LYS A 165 16.79 -0.96 0.29
CA LYS A 165 17.21 -0.45 -1.04
C LYS A 165 17.53 -1.51 -2.10
N ASN A 166 17.69 -2.78 -1.73
CA ASN A 166 18.04 -3.87 -2.65
C ASN A 166 16.93 -4.91 -2.80
N ASN A 167 15.91 -4.86 -1.95
CA ASN A 167 14.88 -5.91 -1.84
C ASN A 167 13.50 -5.27 -1.87
N GLY A 168 12.73 -5.54 -2.92
CA GLY A 168 11.38 -5.03 -3.08
C GLY A 168 10.88 -5.13 -4.51
N ALA A 169 9.66 -4.63 -4.72
CA ALA A 169 9.02 -4.60 -6.02
C ALA A 169 8.17 -3.34 -6.21
N SER A 170 7.92 -3.01 -7.47
CA SER A 170 7.03 -1.93 -7.88
C SER A 170 6.25 -2.31 -9.13
N ILE A 171 5.06 -1.72 -9.25
CA ILE A 171 4.22 -1.72 -10.45
C ILE A 171 4.01 -0.27 -10.86
N GLU A 172 4.18 -0.01 -12.14
CA GLU A 172 3.93 1.26 -12.79
C GLU A 172 3.04 1.01 -14.01
N ILE A 173 1.99 1.81 -14.14
CA ILE A 173 1.00 1.70 -15.21
C ILE A 173 0.65 3.11 -15.67
N GLY A 174 0.79 3.38 -16.96
CA GLY A 174 0.18 4.53 -17.62
C GLY A 174 -0.74 4.04 -18.71
N ALA A 175 -2.03 4.35 -18.64
CA ALA A 175 -3.01 3.86 -19.59
C ALA A 175 -4.24 4.77 -19.70
N ASP A 176 -5.00 4.59 -20.77
CA ASP A 176 -6.37 5.07 -20.90
C ASP A 176 -7.39 3.97 -20.47
N GLY A 177 -8.69 4.23 -20.66
CA GLY A 177 -9.72 3.23 -20.41
C GLY A 177 -9.94 2.96 -18.92
N LYS A 178 -9.74 1.73 -18.45
CA LYS A 178 -9.92 1.28 -17.07
C LYS A 178 -8.82 0.29 -16.70
N THR A 179 -8.12 0.57 -15.62
CA THR A 179 -7.25 -0.39 -14.94
C THR A 179 -7.89 -0.91 -13.67
N GLU A 180 -7.85 -2.23 -13.49
CA GLU A 180 -8.13 -2.94 -12.26
C GLU A 180 -6.88 -3.69 -11.80
N LEU A 181 -6.28 -3.21 -10.70
CA LEU A 181 -5.08 -3.78 -10.12
C LEU A 181 -5.41 -4.40 -8.76
N THR A 182 -5.09 -5.70 -8.65
CA THR A 182 -5.22 -6.49 -7.44
C THR A 182 -3.84 -6.83 -6.91
N ILE A 183 -3.54 -6.37 -5.70
CA ILE A 183 -2.37 -6.77 -4.92
C ILE A 183 -2.90 -7.29 -3.59
N MET A 184 -3.00 -8.62 -3.49
CA MET A 184 -3.71 -9.24 -2.38
C MET A 184 -2.99 -9.05 -1.05
N ASN A 185 -1.69 -9.29 -1.06
CA ASN A 185 -0.88 -9.22 0.14
C ASN A 185 0.54 -8.81 -0.19
N GLU A 186 1.16 -8.10 0.72
CA GLU A 186 2.60 -7.95 0.80
C GLU A 186 3.04 -8.28 2.22
N ASP A 187 4.22 -8.86 2.33
CA ASP A 187 4.74 -9.34 3.61
C ASP A 187 6.25 -9.18 3.65
N HIS A 188 6.77 -8.96 4.84
CA HIS A 188 8.20 -8.91 5.10
C HIS A 188 8.54 -9.87 6.24
N TRP A 189 9.58 -10.69 6.06
CA TRP A 189 10.11 -11.50 7.15
C TRP A 189 11.64 -11.45 7.17
N GLY A 190 12.20 -10.73 8.15
CA GLY A 190 13.65 -10.61 8.32
C GLY A 190 14.35 -9.80 7.22
N LYS A 191 14.71 -10.46 6.11
CA LYS A 191 15.28 -9.81 4.91
C LYS A 191 14.48 -10.13 3.65
N SER A 192 13.57 -11.08 3.73
CA SER A 192 12.74 -11.47 2.60
C SER A 192 11.51 -10.58 2.50
N PHE A 193 10.99 -10.49 1.29
CA PHE A 193 9.75 -9.82 0.98
C PHE A 193 8.89 -10.71 0.11
N LYS A 194 7.58 -10.48 0.19
CA LYS A 194 6.58 -11.07 -0.69
C LYS A 194 5.75 -9.94 -1.26
N PHE A 195 5.50 -9.97 -2.56
CA PHE A 195 4.72 -8.97 -3.28
C PHE A 195 3.60 -9.65 -4.06
N GLY A 196 2.35 -9.29 -3.79
CA GLY A 196 1.18 -9.98 -4.35
C GLY A 196 0.89 -11.37 -3.74
N LYS A 197 1.74 -11.85 -2.81
CA LYS A 197 1.59 -13.07 -2.02
C LYS A 197 1.90 -12.78 -0.55
N GLY A 198 1.26 -13.48 0.39
CA GLY A 198 1.41 -13.22 1.83
C GLY A 198 0.11 -13.42 2.61
N CYS A 199 0.16 -13.31 3.94
CA CYS A 199 -0.98 -13.42 4.89
C CYS A 199 -1.88 -14.68 4.84
N GLY A 200 -1.52 -15.70 4.05
CA GLY A 200 -2.20 -16.98 4.00
C GLY A 200 -3.30 -17.08 2.93
N CYS A 201 -3.25 -18.19 2.19
CA CYS A 201 -4.32 -18.81 1.38
C CYS A 201 -4.67 -18.25 -0.01
N TYR A 202 -4.17 -17.11 -0.48
CA TYR A 202 -4.56 -16.60 -1.81
C TYR A 202 -3.46 -15.85 -2.57
N THR A 203 -3.11 -16.34 -3.76
CA THR A 203 -2.24 -15.70 -4.76
C THR A 203 -3.11 -15.28 -5.95
N ASN A 204 -3.59 -14.03 -5.91
CA ASN A 204 -4.49 -13.47 -6.94
C ASN A 204 -4.02 -12.06 -7.32
N ALA A 205 -2.70 -11.89 -7.40
CA ALA A 205 -2.09 -10.66 -7.84
C ALA A 205 -2.30 -10.53 -9.35
N LYS A 206 -3.13 -9.58 -9.80
CA LYS A 206 -3.49 -9.48 -11.22
C LYS A 206 -3.79 -8.07 -11.63
N VAL A 207 -3.58 -7.79 -12.91
CA VAL A 207 -3.94 -6.53 -13.54
C VAL A 207 -4.77 -6.81 -14.79
N THR A 208 -5.80 -6.01 -15.01
CA THR A 208 -6.58 -5.99 -16.25
C THR A 208 -6.80 -4.56 -16.68
N ILE A 209 -6.53 -4.29 -17.95
CA ILE A 209 -6.60 -2.97 -18.58
C ILE A 209 -7.41 -3.16 -19.87
N ASP A 210 -8.42 -2.32 -20.11
CA ASP A 210 -9.27 -2.36 -21.33
C ASP A 210 -8.96 -1.26 -22.36
N GLY A 211 -7.87 -0.52 -22.11
CA GLY A 211 -7.40 0.60 -22.93
C GLY A 211 -6.01 0.39 -23.52
N SER A 212 -5.40 1.47 -24.02
CA SER A 212 -4.01 1.52 -24.50
C SER A 212 -3.06 2.06 -23.45
N GLY A 213 -1.78 1.70 -23.51
CA GLY A 213 -0.79 2.18 -22.54
C GLY A 213 0.39 1.25 -22.33
N PHE A 214 0.94 1.29 -21.11
CA PHE A 214 2.04 0.43 -20.70
C PHE A 214 1.83 -0.14 -19.28
N PHE A 215 2.46 -1.29 -19.06
CA PHE A 215 2.61 -1.93 -17.76
C PHE A 215 4.09 -2.21 -17.52
N ASN A 216 4.59 -1.89 -16.34
CA ASN A 216 5.95 -2.13 -15.91
C ASN A 216 5.97 -2.66 -14.47
N GLN A 217 6.35 -3.93 -14.29
CA GLN A 217 6.68 -4.49 -12.99
C GLN A 217 8.19 -4.60 -12.88
N VAL A 218 8.75 -4.12 -11.77
CA VAL A 218 10.18 -4.26 -11.46
C VAL A 218 10.32 -4.89 -10.09
N ALA A 219 11.26 -5.81 -9.92
CA ALA A 219 11.64 -6.34 -8.62
C ALA A 219 13.16 -6.53 -8.52
N THR A 220 13.67 -6.33 -7.31
CA THR A 220 15.08 -6.54 -6.97
C THR A 220 15.19 -7.38 -5.71
N ALA A 221 16.19 -8.25 -5.66
CA ALA A 221 16.54 -9.02 -4.48
C ALA A 221 18.05 -9.28 -4.45
N LYS A 222 18.66 -9.31 -3.27
CA LYS A 222 20.11 -9.44 -3.14
C LYS A 222 20.63 -10.88 -3.30
N HIS A 223 19.83 -11.86 -2.92
CA HIS A 223 20.24 -13.25 -2.80
C HIS A 223 19.43 -14.20 -3.66
N HIS A 224 18.12 -13.99 -3.75
CA HIS A 224 17.23 -14.86 -4.51
C HIS A 224 15.93 -14.12 -4.81
N LEU A 225 15.36 -14.34 -6.00
CA LEU A 225 14.03 -13.91 -6.39
C LEU A 225 13.30 -15.04 -7.12
N GLU A 226 12.06 -15.30 -6.71
CA GLU A 226 11.17 -16.28 -7.32
C GLU A 226 9.84 -15.62 -7.66
N THR A 227 9.35 -15.86 -8.87
CA THR A 227 8.01 -15.42 -9.31
C THR A 227 7.05 -16.60 -9.35
N ASP A 228 5.78 -16.35 -9.07
CA ASP A 228 4.73 -17.35 -9.24
C ASP A 228 4.48 -17.69 -10.74
N THR A 229 5.11 -16.96 -11.67
CA THR A 229 5.18 -17.30 -13.10
C THR A 229 6.26 -18.32 -13.44
N GLY A 230 7.05 -18.77 -12.45
CA GLY A 230 8.05 -19.83 -12.59
C GLY A 230 9.46 -19.36 -12.94
N ILE A 231 9.79 -18.09 -12.66
CA ILE A 231 11.14 -17.54 -12.86
C ILE A 231 11.86 -17.52 -11.52
N GLU A 232 13.07 -18.10 -11.50
CA GLU A 232 13.97 -18.11 -10.36
C GLU A 232 15.30 -17.44 -10.74
N ILE A 233 15.79 -16.54 -9.89
CA ILE A 233 17.05 -15.81 -10.10
C ILE A 233 17.85 -15.82 -8.80
N ASP A 234 19.01 -16.46 -8.82
CA ASP A 234 19.95 -16.46 -7.70
C ASP A 234 20.98 -15.32 -7.78
N GLY A 235 21.45 -14.89 -6.61
CA GLY A 235 22.39 -13.78 -6.46
C GLY A 235 21.68 -12.42 -6.50
N ASN A 236 22.39 -11.39 -6.99
CA ASN A 236 21.80 -10.05 -7.12
C ASN A 236 20.79 -10.07 -8.28
N ALA A 237 19.54 -10.32 -7.97
CA ALA A 237 18.44 -10.46 -8.91
C ALA A 237 17.86 -9.10 -9.31
N TYR A 238 17.61 -8.96 -10.61
CA TYR A 238 16.79 -7.91 -11.20
C TYR A 238 15.78 -8.58 -12.12
N TYR A 239 14.50 -8.30 -11.90
CA TYR A 239 13.40 -8.81 -12.68
C TYR A 239 12.56 -7.65 -13.21
N GLN A 240 12.20 -7.71 -14.49
CA GLN A 240 11.32 -6.73 -15.11
C GLN A 240 10.33 -7.41 -16.07
N VAL A 241 9.06 -7.04 -15.96
CA VAL A 241 8.04 -7.30 -16.98
C VAL A 241 7.58 -5.96 -17.51
N TYR A 242 7.82 -5.74 -18.79
CA TYR A 242 7.40 -4.52 -19.48
C TYR A 242 6.55 -4.88 -20.70
N ALA A 243 5.43 -4.21 -20.87
CA ALA A 243 4.56 -4.35 -22.02
C ALA A 243 3.98 -2.99 -22.40
N GLU A 244 4.04 -2.67 -23.69
CA GLU A 244 3.19 -1.65 -24.32
C GLU A 244 2.05 -2.35 -25.05
N PHE A 245 0.86 -1.77 -25.02
CA PHE A 245 -0.34 -2.36 -25.59
C PHE A 245 -1.27 -1.30 -26.16
N ALA A 246 -2.01 -1.66 -27.20
CA ALA A 246 -2.94 -0.75 -27.90
C ALA A 246 -4.42 -1.06 -27.65
N ASP A 247 -4.73 -2.28 -27.20
CA ASP A 247 -6.11 -2.76 -27.02
C ASP A 247 -6.18 -3.76 -25.87
N GLY A 248 -5.97 -3.23 -24.66
CA GLY A 248 -6.02 -3.95 -23.41
C GLY A 248 -4.76 -4.74 -23.07
N PHE A 249 -4.68 -5.11 -21.79
CA PHE A 249 -3.61 -5.92 -21.22
C PHE A 249 -4.12 -6.72 -20.03
N HIS A 250 -3.65 -7.95 -19.91
CA HIS A 250 -3.91 -8.78 -18.75
C HIS A 250 -2.63 -9.48 -18.32
N PHE A 251 -2.30 -9.36 -17.04
CA PHE A 251 -1.26 -10.17 -16.42
C PHE A 251 -1.80 -10.78 -15.13
N GLY A 252 -1.99 -12.09 -15.16
CA GLY A 252 -2.48 -12.89 -14.04
C GLY A 252 -1.33 -13.45 -13.21
N ASN A 253 -1.56 -13.51 -11.90
CA ASN A 253 -0.64 -13.99 -10.87
C ASN A 253 0.82 -13.49 -11.00
N PHE A 254 0.99 -12.17 -11.03
CA PHE A 254 2.32 -11.53 -11.06
C PHE A 254 3.07 -11.58 -9.71
N ALA A 255 2.58 -12.38 -8.76
CA ALA A 255 3.14 -12.45 -7.42
C ALA A 255 4.59 -12.95 -7.44
N LEU A 256 5.39 -12.47 -6.48
CA LEU A 256 6.80 -12.83 -6.36
C LEU A 256 7.29 -12.70 -4.93
N GLU A 257 8.41 -13.32 -4.63
CA GLU A 257 9.11 -13.17 -3.37
C GLU A 257 10.63 -13.14 -3.58
N GLY A 258 11.35 -12.57 -2.63
CA GLY A 258 12.81 -12.51 -2.72
C GLY A 258 13.46 -12.16 -1.39
N SER A 259 14.80 -12.26 -1.33
CA SER A 259 15.61 -12.00 -0.13
C SER A 259 16.97 -11.41 -0.43
#